data_AF-A0A950RK34-F1
#
_entry.id   AF-A0A950RK34-F1
#
_cell.length_a   1.000
_cell.length_b   1.000
_cell.length_c   1.000
_cell.angle_alpha   90.00
_cell.angle_beta   90.00
_cell.angle_gamma   90.00
#
_symmetry.space_group_name_H-M   'P 1'
#
loop_
_entity.id
_entity.type
_entity.pdbx_description
1 polymer ?
#
loop_
_entity_poly.entity_id
_entity_poly.type
_entity_poly.pdbx_seq_one_letter_code
_entity_poly.pdbx_strand_id
1 'polypeptide(L)'
;SHQMSERQVLEAIQAEAIRTVFEEYVDKHGLDEIVDVFGKGVKIEVGDLLPSRHYAERLKRVPRAWEKAFEVNPSDNEAVRASCIEFVLAGLYASDRISRSQKHGRIVYEIK
;
A
#
# COMPACT_ATOMS: atom_id res chain seq x y z
N SER A 1 -12.95 29.27 -5.51
CA SER A 1 -12.06 28.73 -4.45
C SER A 1 -12.64 27.40 -4.02
N HIS A 2 -12.02 26.27 -4.37
CA HIS A 2 -12.53 24.95 -4.00
C HIS A 2 -12.03 24.64 -2.59
N GLN A 3 -12.87 24.89 -1.59
CA GLN A 3 -12.55 24.55 -0.20
C GLN A 3 -12.63 23.03 -0.03
N MET A 4 -11.56 22.43 0.47
CA MET A 4 -11.58 21.02 0.87
C MET A 4 -12.49 20.86 2.10
N SER A 5 -13.24 19.77 2.14
CA SER A 5 -13.90 19.34 3.38
C SER A 5 -12.86 18.93 4.43
N GLU A 6 -13.21 19.01 5.72
CA GLU A 6 -12.34 18.56 6.82
C GLU A 6 -11.83 17.14 6.61
N ARG A 7 -12.69 16.24 6.12
CA ARG A 7 -12.32 14.87 5.79
C ARG A 7 -11.21 14.82 4.74
N GLN A 8 -11.34 15.58 3.65
CA GLN A 8 -10.32 15.62 2.60
C GLN A 8 -9.01 16.22 3.13
N VAL A 9 -9.07 17.19 4.05
CA VAL A 9 -7.88 17.74 4.70
C VAL A 9 -7.18 16.67 5.53
N LEU A 10 -7.91 15.91 6.34
CA LEU A 10 -7.34 14.81 7.14
C LEU A 10 -6.74 13.71 6.26
N GLU A 11 -7.42 13.33 5.18
CA GLU A 11 -6.92 12.34 4.21
C GLU A 11 -5.64 12.83 3.53
N ALA A 12 -5.55 14.12 3.18
CA ALA A 12 -4.36 14.72 2.58
C ALA A 12 -3.18 14.76 3.55
N ILE A 13 -3.40 15.16 4.81
CA ILE A 13 -2.37 15.17 5.85
C ILE A 13 -1.84 13.74 6.10
N GLN A 14 -2.75 12.77 6.18
CA GLN A 14 -2.36 11.37 6.35
C GLN A 14 -1.53 10.86 5.16
N ALA A 15 -1.95 11.13 3.92
CA ALA A 15 -1.20 10.75 2.73
C ALA A 15 0.20 11.39 2.71
N GLU A 16 0.31 12.68 3.05
CA GLU A 16 1.59 13.39 3.12
C GLU A 16 2.54 12.78 4.15
N ALA A 17 2.02 12.46 5.34
CA ALA A 17 2.80 11.82 6.40
C ALA A 17 3.30 10.44 5.97
N ILE A 18 2.44 9.64 5.32
CA ILE A 18 2.82 8.33 4.78
C ILE A 18 3.91 8.48 3.71
N ARG A 19 3.74 9.41 2.76
CA ARG A 19 4.73 9.63 1.70
C ARG A 19 6.10 9.99 2.28
N THR A 20 6.13 10.90 3.26
CA THR A 20 7.36 11.35 3.91
C THR A 20 8.13 10.17 4.51
N VAL A 21 7.47 9.32 5.31
CA VAL A 21 8.12 8.14 5.90
C VAL A 21 8.46 7.11 4.83
N PHE A 22 7.60 6.91 3.83
CA PHE A 22 7.85 5.95 2.76
C PHE A 22 9.11 6.30 1.97
N GLU A 23 9.31 7.57 1.63
CA GLU A 23 10.49 8.03 0.89
C GLU A 23 11.78 7.96 1.71
N GLU A 24 11.69 8.03 3.04
CA GLU A 24 12.83 7.89 3.95
C GLU A 24 13.28 6.43 4.10
N TYR A 25 12.33 5.50 4.21
CA TYR A 25 12.61 4.10 4.59
C TYR A 25 12.53 3.08 3.44
N VAL A 26 11.91 3.41 2.31
CA VAL A 26 11.72 2.46 1.20
C VAL A 26 12.58 2.85 -0.02
N ASP A 27 13.46 1.95 -0.43
CA ASP A 27 14.27 2.11 -1.64
C ASP A 27 13.36 2.12 -2.90
N LYS A 28 13.60 3.11 -3.77
CA LYS A 28 12.88 3.29 -5.04
C LYS A 28 13.11 2.14 -6.04
N HIS A 29 14.24 1.44 -5.94
CA HIS A 29 14.58 0.32 -6.80
C HIS A 29 13.52 -0.77 -6.69
N GLY A 30 12.92 -1.18 -7.82
CA GLY A 30 11.92 -2.26 -7.86
C GLY A 30 10.48 -1.81 -7.56
N LEU A 31 10.24 -0.53 -7.24
CA LEU A 31 8.88 -0.01 -7.12
C LEU A 31 8.13 -0.02 -8.46
N ASP A 32 8.83 0.23 -9.57
CA ASP A 32 8.25 0.20 -10.92
C ASP A 32 7.66 -1.17 -11.25
N GLU A 33 8.35 -2.25 -10.88
CA GLU A 33 7.87 -3.62 -11.10
C GLU A 33 6.57 -3.91 -10.32
N ILE A 34 6.41 -3.30 -9.14
CA ILE A 34 5.16 -3.41 -8.37
C ILE A 34 4.03 -2.70 -9.14
N VAL A 35 4.28 -1.47 -9.60
CA VAL A 35 3.31 -0.66 -10.34
C VAL A 35 2.88 -1.33 -11.64
N ASP A 36 3.81 -1.93 -12.38
CA ASP A 36 3.53 -2.65 -13.63
C ASP A 36 2.56 -3.81 -13.44
N VAL A 37 2.62 -4.49 -12.30
CA VAL A 37 1.69 -5.58 -11.99
C VAL A 37 0.26 -5.06 -11.84
N PHE A 38 0.08 -3.92 -11.17
CA PHE A 38 -1.24 -3.26 -11.11
C PHE A 38 -1.70 -2.78 -12.48
N GLY A 39 -0.79 -2.31 -13.34
CA GLY A 39 -1.11 -1.93 -14.71
C GLY A 39 -1.61 -3.06 -15.61
N LYS A 40 -1.34 -4.31 -15.23
CA LYS A 40 -1.91 -5.51 -15.88
C LYS A 40 -3.29 -5.91 -15.34
N GLY A 41 -3.92 -5.05 -14.54
CA GLY A 41 -5.25 -5.26 -13.98
C GLY A 41 -5.28 -6.11 -12.70
N VAL A 42 -4.12 -6.39 -12.09
CA VAL A 42 -4.07 -7.04 -10.78
C VAL A 42 -4.63 -6.09 -9.73
N LYS A 43 -5.51 -6.62 -8.88
CA LYS A 43 -6.06 -5.91 -7.71
C LYS A 43 -5.65 -6.63 -6.44
N ILE A 44 -5.30 -5.86 -5.41
CA ILE A 44 -5.02 -6.39 -4.08
C ILE A 44 -6.03 -5.79 -3.11
N GLU A 45 -6.70 -6.66 -2.37
CA GLU A 45 -7.58 -6.28 -1.27
C GLU A 45 -6.85 -6.49 0.06
N VAL A 46 -6.89 -5.47 0.92
CA VAL A 46 -6.27 -5.40 2.25
C VAL A 46 -7.24 -4.73 3.25
N GLY A 47 -6.88 -4.71 4.54
CA GLY A 47 -7.60 -4.00 5.60
C GLY A 47 -8.11 -4.92 6.72
N ASP A 48 -8.78 -4.31 7.69
CA ASP A 48 -9.10 -4.90 9.01
C ASP A 48 -9.89 -6.22 8.98
N LEU A 49 -10.65 -6.46 7.91
CA LEU A 49 -11.45 -7.67 7.75
C LEU A 49 -10.68 -8.83 7.12
N LEU A 50 -9.41 -8.63 6.77
CA LEU A 50 -8.53 -9.64 6.19
C LEU A 50 -7.58 -10.19 7.28
N PRO A 51 -7.67 -11.47 7.65
CA PRO A 51 -6.72 -12.04 8.60
C PRO A 51 -5.29 -12.02 8.02
N SER A 52 -4.32 -11.62 8.83
CA SER A 52 -2.94 -11.37 8.40
C SER A 52 -2.29 -12.55 7.67
N ARG A 53 -2.58 -13.79 8.08
CA ARG A 53 -2.13 -15.03 7.41
C ARG A 53 -2.46 -15.10 5.91
N HIS A 54 -3.52 -14.42 5.46
CA HIS A 54 -3.95 -14.45 4.06
C HIS A 54 -3.17 -13.47 3.16
N TYR A 55 -2.37 -12.56 3.72
CA TYR A 55 -1.56 -11.63 2.93
C TYR A 55 -0.50 -12.36 2.10
N ALA A 56 0.13 -13.39 2.67
CA ALA A 56 1.14 -14.19 1.99
C ALA A 56 0.59 -14.86 0.73
N GLU A 57 -0.65 -15.38 0.78
CA GLU A 57 -1.30 -15.99 -0.37
C GLU A 57 -1.66 -14.98 -1.45
N ARG A 58 -2.19 -13.81 -1.05
CA ARG A 58 -2.60 -12.74 -1.98
C ARG A 58 -1.40 -12.15 -2.71
N LEU A 59 -0.26 -12.02 -2.04
CA LEU A 59 0.96 -11.45 -2.60
C LEU A 59 1.78 -12.38 -3.48
N LYS A 60 1.40 -13.66 -3.62
CA LYS A 60 1.99 -14.52 -4.66
C LYS A 60 1.90 -13.91 -6.06
N ARG A 61 0.91 -13.03 -6.29
CA ARG A 61 0.70 -12.32 -7.55
C ARG A 61 1.59 -11.09 -7.71
N VAL A 62 2.17 -10.57 -6.62
CA VAL A 62 3.02 -9.38 -6.60
C VAL A 62 4.28 -9.63 -5.74
N PRO A 63 5.19 -10.53 -6.16
CA PRO A 63 6.35 -10.93 -5.35
C PRO A 63 7.23 -9.76 -4.91
N ARG A 64 7.39 -8.75 -5.77
CA ARG A 64 8.17 -7.54 -5.44
C ARG A 64 7.61 -6.74 -4.27
N ALA A 65 6.29 -6.70 -4.09
CA ALA A 65 5.70 -6.04 -2.93
C ALA A 65 5.98 -6.83 -1.63
N TRP A 66 6.09 -8.16 -1.72
CA TRP A 66 6.51 -9.00 -0.59
C TRP A 66 7.98 -8.77 -0.22
N GLU A 67 8.86 -8.65 -1.22
CA GLU A 67 10.28 -8.31 -1.01
C GLU A 67 10.44 -6.94 -0.37
N LYS A 68 9.75 -5.91 -0.88
CA LYS A 68 9.78 -4.56 -0.29
C LYS A 68 9.26 -4.51 1.14
N ALA A 69 8.20 -5.25 1.45
CA ALA A 69 7.71 -5.35 2.82
C ALA A 69 8.77 -5.95 3.77
N PHE A 70 9.63 -6.84 3.28
CA PHE A 70 10.74 -7.42 4.06
C PHE A 70 11.87 -6.42 4.29
N GLU A 71 12.17 -5.56 3.31
CA GLU A 71 13.15 -4.48 3.47
C GLU A 71 12.71 -3.47 4.55
N VAL A 72 11.41 -3.21 4.67
CA VAL A 72 10.83 -2.35 5.73
C VAL A 72 11.00 -2.99 7.11
N ASN A 73 10.71 -4.29 7.24
CA ASN A 73 10.91 -5.03 8.46
C ASN A 73 11.09 -6.54 8.17
N PRO A 74 12.20 -7.16 8.63
CA PRO A 74 12.49 -8.56 8.33
C PRO A 74 11.75 -9.56 9.24
N SER A 75 10.77 -9.13 10.03
CA SER A 75 9.97 -10.02 10.89
C SER A 75 9.19 -11.06 10.09
N ASP A 76 9.11 -12.27 10.64
CA ASP A 76 8.30 -13.40 10.17
C ASP A 76 6.88 -13.41 10.75
N ASN A 77 6.57 -12.51 11.69
CA ASN A 77 5.24 -12.40 12.29
C ASN A 77 4.23 -11.95 11.23
N GLU A 78 3.15 -12.71 11.06
CA GLU A 78 2.14 -12.45 10.03
C GLU A 78 1.51 -11.06 10.12
N ALA A 79 1.24 -10.56 11.33
CA ALA A 79 0.67 -9.24 11.53
C ALA A 79 1.64 -8.13 11.14
N VAL A 80 2.91 -8.25 11.55
CA VAL A 80 3.98 -7.31 11.14
C VAL A 80 4.14 -7.32 9.62
N ARG A 81 4.16 -8.50 9.00
CA ARG A 81 4.22 -8.66 7.54
C ARG A 81 3.06 -7.94 6.86
N ALA A 82 1.82 -8.19 7.30
CA ALA A 82 0.64 -7.54 6.75
C ALA A 82 0.73 -6.01 6.87
N SER A 83 1.16 -5.48 8.02
CA SER A 83 1.36 -4.04 8.21
C SER A 83 2.43 -3.46 7.28
N CYS A 84 3.57 -4.13 7.09
CA CYS A 84 4.61 -3.66 6.17
C CYS A 84 4.12 -3.63 4.72
N ILE A 85 3.31 -4.61 4.32
CA ILE A 85 2.69 -4.65 3.00
C ILE A 85 1.72 -3.48 2.81
N GLU A 86 0.84 -3.26 3.78
CA GLU A 86 -0.09 -2.13 3.73
C GLU A 86 0.64 -0.80 3.69
N PHE A 87 1.74 -0.65 4.43
CA PHE A 87 2.58 0.53 4.40
C PHE A 87 3.19 0.76 3.01
N VAL A 88 3.73 -0.27 2.36
CA VAL A 88 4.26 -0.16 0.99
C VAL A 88 3.17 0.24 -0.01
N LEU A 89 1.99 -0.39 0.05
CA LEU A 89 0.87 -0.04 -0.83
C LEU A 89 0.34 1.38 -0.57
N ALA A 90 0.26 1.79 0.70
CA ALA A 90 -0.13 3.14 1.08
C ALA A 90 0.89 4.18 0.62
N GLY A 91 2.19 3.88 0.69
CA GLY A 91 3.26 4.72 0.19
C GLY A 91 3.21 4.89 -1.33
N LEU A 92 2.97 3.80 -2.08
CA LEU A 92 2.75 3.86 -3.52
C LEU A 92 1.54 4.71 -3.89
N TYR A 93 0.43 4.59 -3.16
CA TYR A 93 -0.74 5.44 -3.35
C TYR A 93 -0.47 6.91 -3.02
N ALA A 94 0.15 7.18 -1.88
CA ALA A 94 0.50 8.54 -1.45
C ALA A 94 1.54 9.22 -2.37
N SER A 95 2.33 8.41 -3.09
CA SER A 95 3.27 8.84 -4.13
C SER A 95 2.64 8.87 -5.51
N ASP A 96 1.31 8.80 -5.60
CA ASP A 96 0.55 8.92 -6.85
C ASP A 96 0.85 7.83 -7.89
N ARG A 97 1.34 6.65 -7.46
CA ARG A 97 1.75 5.53 -8.34
C ARG A 97 0.65 4.51 -8.62
N ILE A 98 -0.28 4.35 -7.69
CA ILE A 98 -1.42 3.43 -7.79
C ILE A 98 -2.69 4.11 -7.26
N SER A 99 -3.85 3.60 -7.65
CA SER A 99 -5.15 4.01 -7.12
C SER A 99 -5.54 3.21 -5.89
N ARG A 100 -6.37 3.80 -5.04
CA ARG A 100 -6.97 3.16 -3.86
C ARG A 100 -8.46 3.45 -3.81
N SER A 101 -9.26 2.44 -3.48
CA SER A 101 -10.66 2.59 -3.10
C SER A 101 -10.92 1.94 -1.74
N GLN A 102 -11.86 2.48 -0.96
CA GLN A 102 -12.25 1.93 0.32
C GLN A 102 -13.76 1.66 0.35
N LYS A 103 -14.16 0.45 0.76
CA LYS A 103 -15.56 0.06 0.90
C LYS A 103 -15.75 -0.85 2.10
N HIS A 104 -16.57 -0.43 3.08
CA HIS A 104 -16.90 -1.20 4.29
C HIS A 104 -15.67 -1.76 5.04
N GLY A 105 -14.65 -0.93 5.30
CA GLY A 105 -13.42 -1.35 5.99
C GLY A 105 -12.42 -2.14 5.13
N ARG A 106 -12.77 -2.47 3.88
CA ARG A 106 -11.85 -3.05 2.90
C ARG A 106 -11.21 -1.98 2.06
N ILE A 107 -9.92 -2.10 1.83
CA ILE A 107 -9.13 -1.23 0.96
C ILE A 107 -8.70 -2.04 -0.26
N VAL A 108 -8.92 -1.50 -1.45
CA VAL A 108 -8.54 -2.12 -2.73
C VAL A 108 -7.61 -1.20 -3.48
N TYR A 109 -6.49 -1.72 -3.96
CA TYR A 109 -5.55 -0.99 -4.82
C TYR A 109 -5.61 -1.48 -6.28
N GLU A 110 -5.55 -0.53 -7.23
CA GLU A 110 -5.64 -0.76 -8.68
C GLU A 110 -4.82 0.28 -9.48
N ILE A 111 -4.76 0.19 -10.81
CA ILE A 111 -4.10 1.22 -11.65
C ILE A 111 -4.87 2.55 -11.64
N LYS A 112 -4.17 3.67 -11.89
CA LYS A 112 -4.78 4.98 -12.17
C LYS A 112 -5.60 4.98 -13.46
#